data_AF-A0A2N6C9K5-F1
#
_entry.id   AF-A0A2N6C9K5-F1
#
_cell.length_a   1.000
_cell.length_b   1.000
_cell.length_c   1.000
_cell.angle_alpha   90.00
_cell.angle_beta   90.00
_cell.angle_gamma   90.00
#
_symmetry.space_group_name_H-M   'P 1'
#
loop_
_entity.id
_entity.type
_entity.pdbx_description
1 polymer ?
#
loop_
_entity_poly.entity_id
_entity_poly.type
_entity_poly.pdbx_seq_one_letter_code
_entity_poly.pdbx_strand_id
1 'polypeptide(L)' 'MKFRYFLLVVGLFAMLLACKQPESETRGGYSPPIGKHMQMVQFKLPSLTDNAVLDSKELEGKVLLVTFFATWCP' A
#
# COMPACT_ATOMS: atom_id res chain seq x y z
N MET A 1 45.03 -11.78 -9.62
CA MET A 1 43.57 -12.07 -9.70
C MET A 1 42.73 -11.51 -8.54
N LYS A 2 43.27 -11.32 -7.32
CA LYS A 2 42.51 -10.82 -6.14
C LYS A 2 42.03 -9.36 -6.22
N PHE A 3 42.77 -8.46 -6.88
CA PHE A 3 42.45 -7.03 -6.94
C PHE A 3 41.18 -6.71 -7.77
N ARG A 4 40.97 -7.44 -8.87
CA ARG A 4 39.78 -7.28 -9.72
C ARG A 4 38.49 -7.72 -9.01
N TYR A 5 38.59 -8.75 -8.17
CA TYR A 5 37.48 -9.23 -7.35
C TYR A 5 37.11 -8.22 -6.26
N PHE A 6 38.11 -7.57 -5.66
CA PHE A 6 37.90 -6.55 -4.66
C PHE A 6 37.14 -5.33 -5.23
N LEU A 7 37.51 -4.86 -6.41
CA LEU A 7 36.82 -3.74 -7.08
C LEU A 7 35.38 -4.08 -7.47
N LEU A 8 35.12 -5.31 -7.92
CA LEU A 8 33.76 -5.76 -8.23
C LEU A 8 32.87 -5.82 -6.99
N VAL A 9 33.39 -6.35 -5.87
CA VAL A 9 32.63 -6.44 -4.61
C VAL A 9 32.32 -5.06 -4.05
N VAL A 10 33.29 -4.14 -4.05
CA VAL A 10 33.09 -2.76 -3.57
C VAL A 10 32.08 -2.01 -4.45
N GLY A 11 32.16 -2.17 -5.77
CA GLY A 11 31.19 -1.55 -6.70
C GLY A 11 29.77 -2.08 -6.53
N LEU A 12 29.61 -3.39 -6.29
CA LEU A 12 28.31 -4.00 -6.04
C LEU A 12 27.70 -3.55 -4.70
N PHE A 13 28.54 -3.42 -3.67
CA PHE A 13 28.12 -2.92 -2.36
C PHE A 13 27.71 -1.43 -2.41
N ALA A 14 28.44 -0.62 -3.19
CA ALA A 14 28.09 0.79 -3.41
C ALA A 14 26.76 0.95 -4.17
N MET A 15 26.49 0.09 -5.17
CA MET A 15 25.19 0.01 -5.84
C MET A 15 24.05 -0.35 -4.87
N LEU A 16 24.26 -1.34 -4.00
CA LEU A 16 23.25 -1.73 -3.00
C LEU A 16 22.98 -0.62 -1.97
N LEU A 17 24.00 0.14 -1.57
CA LEU A 17 23.86 1.30 -0.69
C LEU A 17 23.15 2.48 -1.39
N ALA A 18 23.34 2.65 -2.70
CA ALA A 18 22.70 3.71 -3.48
C ALA A 18 21.22 3.44 -3.81
N CYS A 19 20.73 2.20 -3.69
CA CYS A 19 19.31 1.87 -3.85
C CYS A 19 18.43 2.25 -2.65
N LYS A 20 18.99 2.80 -1.56
CA LYS A 20 18.20 3.50 -0.54
C LYS A 20 17.77 4.86 -1.10
N GLN A 21 16.75 4.85 -1.95
CA GLN A 21 16.03 6.05 -2.34
C GLN A 21 15.61 6.79 -1.06
N PRO A 22 15.94 8.08 -0.90
CA PRO A 22 15.33 8.89 0.14
C PRO A 22 13.85 9.01 -0.22
N GLU A 23 13.01 8.33 0.55
CA GLU A 23 11.57 8.51 0.51
C GLU A 23 11.28 10.00 0.75
N SER A 24 10.67 10.65 -0.24
CA SER A 24 10.29 12.06 -0.15
C SER A 24 9.19 12.19 0.90
N GLU A 25 9.61 12.47 2.13
CA GLU A 25 8.78 12.83 3.27
C GLU A 25 8.21 14.25 3.04
N THR A 26 7.24 14.40 2.13
CA THR A 26 6.56 15.70 1.94
C THR A 26 5.09 15.60 1.52
N ARG A 27 4.42 14.50 1.88
CA ARG A 27 2.95 14.42 1.99
C ARG A 27 2.61 13.50 3.15
N GLY A 28 2.74 14.00 4.37
CA GLY A 28 2.39 13.25 5.58
C GLY A 28 0.90 12.93 5.62
N GLY A 29 0.51 11.77 5.12
CA GLY A 29 -0.80 11.20 5.36
C GLY A 29 -0.85 10.66 6.80
N TYR A 30 -1.90 11.02 7.54
CA TYR A 30 -2.14 10.39 8.84
C TYR A 30 -2.59 8.94 8.61
N SER A 31 -1.72 7.98 8.90
CA SER A 31 -2.10 6.57 9.01
C SER A 31 -2.19 6.23 10.50
N PRO A 32 -3.39 5.94 11.04
CA PRO A 32 -3.49 5.51 12.42
C PRO A 32 -2.74 4.18 12.59
N PRO A 33 -2.12 3.93 13.75
CA PRO A 33 -1.40 2.68 13.98
C PRO A 33 -2.36 1.50 13.81
N ILE A 34 -2.06 0.62 12.84
CA ILE A 34 -2.84 -0.59 12.58
C ILE A 34 -2.54 -1.57 13.71
N GLY A 35 -3.43 -1.60 14.69
CA GLY A 35 -3.33 -2.46 15.87
C GLY A 35 -4.12 -3.76 15.72
N LYS A 36 -3.81 -4.74 16.58
CA LYS A 36 -4.52 -6.04 16.67
C LYS A 36 -6.02 -5.92 16.97
N HIS A 37 -6.49 -4.72 17.34
CA HIS A 37 -7.89 -4.43 17.68
C HIS A 37 -8.62 -3.63 16.60
N MET A 38 -8.00 -3.34 15.45
CA MET A 38 -8.71 -2.72 14.33
C MET A 38 -9.54 -3.78 13.60
N GLN A 39 -10.86 -3.67 13.76
CA GLN A 39 -11.81 -4.44 12.98
C GLN A 39 -12.27 -3.60 11.79
N MET A 40 -12.35 -4.21 10.62
CA MET A 40 -12.95 -3.58 9.46
C MET A 40 -14.41 -3.23 9.77
N VAL A 41 -14.81 -2.01 9.42
CA VAL A 41 -16.22 -1.57 9.54
C VAL A 41 -17.07 -2.40 8.57
N GLN A 42 -18.11 -3.03 9.11
CA GLN A 42 -19.07 -3.78 8.32
C GLN A 42 -20.08 -2.80 7.69
N PHE A 43 -20.32 -2.94 6.38
CA PHE A 43 -21.24 -2.10 5.62
C PHE A 43 -22.10 -2.93 4.68
N LYS A 44 -23.27 -2.38 4.35
CA LYS A 44 -24.20 -2.96 3.39
C LYS A 44 -24.70 -1.86 2.48
N LEU A 45 -24.37 -1.94 1.20
CA LEU A 45 -24.60 -0.87 0.24
C LEU A 45 -25.18 -1.44 -1.07
N PRO A 46 -26.15 -0.77 -1.71
CA PRO A 46 -26.56 -1.13 -3.05
C PRO A 46 -25.44 -0.79 -4.03
N SER A 47 -25.14 -1.73 -4.92
CA SER A 47 -24.22 -1.51 -6.02
C SER A 47 -24.85 -0.61 -7.07
N LEU A 48 -24.07 0.34 -7.58
CA LEU A 48 -24.50 1.28 -8.61
C LEU A 48 -24.57 0.64 -10.01
N THR A 49 -23.91 -0.50 -10.23
CA THR A 49 -23.82 -1.14 -11.56
C THR A 49 -24.94 -2.13 -11.84
N ASP A 50 -25.35 -2.88 -10.83
CA ASP A 50 -26.19 -4.08 -10.95
C ASP A 50 -27.36 -4.08 -9.96
N ASN A 51 -27.51 -3.02 -9.15
CA ASN A 51 -28.53 -2.90 -8.09
C ASN A 51 -28.52 -4.03 -7.05
N ALA A 52 -27.53 -4.93 -7.09
CA ALA A 52 -27.34 -5.95 -6.07
C ALA A 52 -26.90 -5.30 -4.76
N VAL A 53 -27.29 -5.90 -3.64
CA VAL A 53 -26.85 -5.43 -2.32
C VAL A 53 -25.52 -6.09 -1.99
N LEU A 54 -24.46 -5.28 -1.88
CA LEU A 54 -23.14 -5.72 -1.46
C LEU A 54 -23.06 -5.70 0.07
N ASP A 55 -22.87 -6.87 0.68
CA ASP A 55 -22.63 -7.03 2.12
C ASP A 55 -21.14 -7.30 2.36
N SER A 56 -20.48 -6.45 3.17
CA SER A 56 -19.03 -6.57 3.41
C SER A 56 -18.63 -7.89 4.07
N LYS A 57 -19.57 -8.58 4.74
CA LYS A 57 -19.32 -9.91 5.34
C LYS A 57 -18.98 -10.96 4.30
N GLU A 58 -19.52 -10.85 3.08
CA GLU A 58 -19.24 -11.78 1.98
C GLU A 58 -17.82 -11.60 1.41
N LEU A 59 -17.15 -10.52 1.79
CA LEU A 59 -15.80 -10.15 1.35
C LEU A 59 -14.74 -10.46 2.43
N GLU A 60 -15.11 -11.11 3.52
CA GLU A 60 -14.16 -11.51 4.56
C GLU A 60 -13.04 -12.41 4.00
N GLY A 61 -11.82 -12.16 4.45
CA GLY A 61 -10.62 -12.84 3.95
C GLY A 61 -10.09 -12.31 2.61
N LYS A 62 -10.75 -11.32 1.99
CA LYS A 62 -10.25 -10.62 0.80
C LYS A 62 -9.65 -9.27 1.17
N VAL A 63 -8.70 -8.81 0.34
CA VAL A 63 -8.19 -7.45 0.41
C VAL A 63 -9.15 -6.54 -0.35
N LEU A 64 -9.58 -5.46 0.29
CA LEU A 64 -10.51 -4.48 -0.27
C LEU A 64 -9.81 -3.13 -0.43
N LEU A 65 -9.95 -2.55 -1.62
CA LEU A 65 -9.58 -1.16 -1.88
C LEU A 65 -10.85 -0.31 -1.80
N VAL A 66 -10.94 0.54 -0.78
CA VAL A 66 -12.07 1.44 -0.59
C VAL A 66 -11.66 2.85 -1.02
N THR A 67 -12.44 3.44 -1.92
CA THR A 67 -12.23 4.81 -2.40
C THR A 67 -13.47 5.64 -2.11
N PHE A 68 -13.27 6.77 -1.43
CA PHE A 68 -14.33 7.73 -1.18
C PHE A 68 -14.36 8.73 -2.33
N PHE A 69 -15.46 8.77 -3.05
CA PHE A 69 -15.70 9.74 -4.11
C PHE A 69 -17.07 10.39 -3.91
N ALA A 70 -17.26 11.53 -4.54
CA ALA A 70 -18.55 12.18 -4.61
C ALA A 70 -18.88 12.50 -6.05
N THR A 71 -20.15 12.41 -6.41
CA THR A 71 -20.63 12.63 -7.79
C THR A 71 -20.43 14.05 -8.28
N TRP A 72 -20.16 15.00 -7.38
CA TRP A 72 -19.93 16.41 -7.65
C TRP A 72 -18.44 16.78 -7.69
N CYS A 73 -17.53 15.85 -7.42
CA CYS A 73 -16.10 16.10 -7.56
C CYS A 73 -15.71 16.04 -9.05
N PRO A 74 -15.16 17.14 -9.63
CA PRO A 74 -14.79 17.21 -11.05
C PRO A 74 -13.59 16.34 -11.40
#